data_AF-A0A6A9STY2-F1
#
_entry.id   AF-A0A6A9STY2-F1
#
_cell.length_a   1.000
_cell.length_b   1.000
_cell.length_c   1.000
_cell.angle_alpha   90.00
_cell.angle_beta   90.00
_cell.angle_gamma   90.00
#
_symmetry.space_group_name_H-M   'P 1'
#
loop_
_entity.id
_entity.type
_entity.pdbx_description
1 polymer ?
#
loop_
_entity_poly.entity_id
_entity_poly.type
_entity_poly.pdbx_seq_one_letter_code
_entity_poly.pdbx_strand_id
1 'polypeptide(L)'
;MNTLNGYSPDQLQHVARYAEDLAEHKSREARLEEESEDDEIDERPDDLPDDVPSKATITIKEINDNRYYYWQWQEGDKVKSKRGSSAGSP
;
A
#
# COMPACT_ATOMS: atom_id res chain seq x y z
N MET A 1 16.41 -10.72 -30.34
CA MET A 1 17.74 -10.96 -29.75
C MET A 1 18.36 -9.61 -29.38
N ASN A 2 18.85 -9.51 -28.13
CA ASN A 2 19.49 -8.38 -27.45
C ASN A 2 19.54 -7.02 -28.18
N THR A 3 18.56 -6.16 -27.91
CA THR A 3 18.63 -4.72 -28.21
C THR A 3 19.89 -4.06 -27.63
N LEU A 4 20.47 -4.67 -26.57
CA LEU A 4 21.72 -4.27 -25.95
C LEU A 4 22.96 -4.46 -26.83
N ASN A 5 22.96 -5.43 -27.75
CA ASN A 5 24.14 -5.70 -28.60
C ASN A 5 24.36 -4.63 -29.68
N GLY A 6 23.37 -3.78 -29.96
CA GLY A 6 23.49 -2.67 -30.90
C GLY A 6 23.97 -1.37 -30.28
N TYR A 7 24.11 -1.32 -28.95
CA TYR A 7 24.54 -0.12 -28.25
C TYR A 7 26.06 -0.04 -28.16
N SER A 8 26.54 1.20 -28.26
CA SER A 8 27.94 1.50 -28.01
C SER A 8 28.26 1.32 -26.52
N PRO A 9 29.54 1.10 -26.15
CA PRO A 9 29.94 0.92 -24.74
C PRO A 9 29.45 2.04 -23.81
N ASP A 10 29.47 3.28 -24.31
CA ASP A 10 28.99 4.47 -23.60
C ASP A 10 27.48 4.42 -23.31
N GLN A 11 26.70 3.99 -24.29
CA GLN A 11 25.25 3.80 -24.15
C GLN A 11 24.92 2.68 -23.19
N LEU A 12 25.70 1.58 -23.20
CA LEU A 12 25.56 0.50 -22.24
C LEU A 12 25.88 0.94 -20.82
N GLN A 13 26.86 1.83 -20.63
CA GLN A 13 27.18 2.41 -19.33
C GLN A 13 26.05 3.32 -18.81
N HIS A 14 25.41 4.10 -19.70
CA HIS A 14 24.23 4.89 -19.35
C HIS A 14 23.04 4.00 -18.94
N VAL A 15 22.79 2.92 -19.67
CA VAL A 15 21.72 1.96 -19.34
C VAL A 15 22.00 1.26 -18.01
N ALA A 16 23.24 0.84 -17.75
CA ALA A 16 23.62 0.24 -16.48
C ALA A 16 23.36 1.19 -15.31
N ARG A 17 23.83 2.45 -15.41
CA ARG A 17 23.60 3.48 -14.39
C ARG A 17 22.12 3.71 -14.12
N TYR A 18 21.32 3.84 -15.17
CA TYR A 18 19.88 4.05 -15.04
C TYR A 18 19.18 2.83 -14.42
N ALA A 19 19.61 1.61 -14.76
CA ALA A 19 19.08 0.39 -14.17
C ALA A 19 19.42 0.27 -12.67
N GLU A 20 20.62 0.70 -12.26
CA GLU A 20 21.03 0.76 -10.85
C GLU A 20 20.20 1.78 -10.07
N ASP A 21 20.04 3.01 -10.60
CA ASP A 21 19.22 4.07 -9.99
C ASP A 21 17.75 3.63 -9.86
N LEU A 22 17.21 2.98 -10.91
CA LEU A 22 15.87 2.42 -10.90
C LEU A 22 15.72 1.29 -9.88
N ALA A 23 16.75 0.44 -9.70
CA ALA A 23 16.73 -0.61 -8.70
C ALA A 23 16.79 -0.04 -7.27
N GLU A 24 17.59 1.00 -7.03
CA GLU A 24 17.61 1.70 -5.75
C GLU A 24 16.27 2.38 -5.45
N HIS A 25 15.67 3.03 -6.44
CA HIS A 25 14.35 3.65 -6.29
C HIS A 25 13.29 2.60 -5.96
N LYS A 26 13.23 1.48 -6.72
CA LYS A 26 12.30 0.38 -6.46
C LYS A 26 12.54 -0.32 -5.12
N SER A 27 13.78 -0.42 -4.67
CA SER A 27 14.12 -0.99 -3.36
C SER A 27 13.64 -0.08 -2.22
N ARG A 28 13.74 1.24 -2.40
CA ARG A 28 13.18 2.24 -1.47
C ARG A 28 11.67 2.28 -1.52
N GLU A 29 11.07 2.24 -2.71
CA GLU A 29 9.61 2.13 -2.88
C GLU A 29 9.10 0.84 -2.28
N ALA A 30 9.73 -0.32 -2.47
CA ALA A 30 9.31 -1.56 -1.82
C ALA A 30 9.36 -1.49 -0.28
N ARG A 31 10.34 -0.76 0.27
CA ARG A 31 10.41 -0.51 1.73
C ARG A 31 9.40 0.53 2.20
N LEU A 32 9.04 1.49 1.33
CA LEU A 32 8.04 2.52 1.60
C LEU A 32 6.63 2.06 1.28
N GLU A 33 6.40 1.05 0.43
CA GLU A 33 5.12 0.39 0.18
C GLU A 33 4.81 -0.52 1.36
N GLU A 34 5.82 -1.24 1.87
CA GLU A 34 5.76 -1.94 3.17
C GLU A 34 5.49 -0.98 4.36
N GLU A 35 5.79 0.33 4.25
CA GLU A 35 5.62 1.34 5.32
C GLU A 35 4.46 2.34 5.05
N SER A 36 4.01 2.53 3.80
CA SER A 36 2.96 3.49 3.38
C SER A 36 1.60 2.83 3.13
N GLU A 37 1.52 1.50 3.03
CA GLU A 37 0.24 0.78 3.14
C GLU A 37 -0.40 0.94 4.55
N ASP A 38 0.30 1.53 5.53
CA ASP A 38 -0.23 1.76 6.88
C ASP A 38 -0.91 3.15 7.04
N ASP A 39 -0.82 4.07 6.07
CA ASP A 39 -1.37 5.45 6.19
C ASP A 39 -2.07 5.99 4.93
N GLU A 40 -2.63 5.14 4.06
CA GLU A 40 -3.65 5.62 3.12
C GLU A 40 -4.98 5.79 3.86
N ILE A 41 -5.13 6.98 4.47
CA ILE A 41 -6.41 7.53 4.94
C ILE A 41 -7.26 7.89 3.71
N ASP A 42 -7.53 6.91 2.87
CA ASP A 42 -8.40 7.06 1.70
C ASP A 42 -9.83 6.76 2.13
N GLU A 43 -10.61 7.84 2.14
CA GLU A 43 -12.07 7.87 1.99
C GLU A 43 -12.84 6.97 2.96
N ARG A 44 -13.39 7.59 4.02
CA ARG A 44 -14.39 6.99 4.93
C ARG A 44 -15.35 6.09 4.11
N PRO A 45 -15.21 4.75 4.19
CA PRO A 45 -16.04 3.82 3.46
C PRO A 45 -17.51 4.13 3.77
N ASP A 46 -18.33 4.22 2.72
CA ASP A 46 -19.78 4.35 2.88
C ASP A 46 -20.38 3.11 3.60
N ASP A 47 -19.62 2.01 3.63
CA ASP A 47 -19.91 0.77 4.36
C ASP A 47 -19.40 0.81 5.83
N LEU A 48 -19.66 1.91 6.53
CA LEU A 48 -19.47 1.99 7.98
C LEU A 48 -20.51 1.08 8.65
N PRO A 49 -20.12 0.09 9.49
CA PRO A 49 -21.09 -0.69 10.24
C PRO A 49 -21.85 0.21 11.23
N ASP A 50 -23.15 -0.04 11.45
CA ASP A 50 -24.01 0.74 12.37
C ASP A 50 -23.45 0.81 13.82
N ASP A 51 -22.64 -0.18 14.20
CA ASP A 51 -21.98 -0.30 15.51
C ASP A 51 -20.69 0.54 15.63
N VAL A 52 -20.22 1.15 14.54
CA VAL A 52 -18.97 1.94 14.50
C VAL A 52 -19.32 3.43 14.47
N PRO A 53 -18.80 4.25 15.39
CA PRO A 53 -19.05 5.69 15.36
C PRO A 53 -18.34 6.35 14.18
N SER A 54 -18.93 7.40 13.63
CA SER A 54 -18.36 8.15 12.49
C SER A 54 -17.00 8.83 12.76
N LYS A 55 -16.53 8.82 14.02
CA LYS A 55 -15.19 9.29 14.42
C LYS A 55 -14.15 8.18 14.54
N ALA A 56 -14.47 6.95 14.13
CA ALA A 56 -13.52 5.86 14.14
C ALA A 56 -12.39 6.10 13.12
N THR A 57 -11.16 5.78 13.54
CA THR A 57 -9.99 5.66 12.67
C THR A 57 -10.08 4.34 11.91
N ILE A 58 -9.72 4.36 10.63
CA ILE A 58 -9.76 3.20 9.75
C ILE A 58 -8.34 2.87 9.36
N THR A 59 -7.96 1.60 9.51
CA THR A 59 -6.72 1.07 8.98
C THR A 59 -7.07 0.05 7.91
N ILE A 60 -6.57 0.27 6.70
CA ILE A 60 -6.71 -0.65 5.58
C ILE A 60 -5.45 -1.53 5.56
N LYS A 61 -5.61 -2.85 5.41
CA LYS A 61 -4.49 -3.77 5.27
C LYS A 61 -4.69 -4.62 4.02
N GLU A 62 -3.78 -4.58 3.07
CA GLU A 62 -3.83 -5.42 1.88
C GLU A 62 -2.90 -6.62 2.04
N ILE A 63 -3.45 -7.83 1.90
CA ILE A 63 -2.69 -9.07 2.08
C ILE A 63 -3.13 -10.06 1.02
N ASN A 64 -2.24 -10.43 0.09
CA ASN A 64 -2.52 -11.32 -1.05
C ASN A 64 -3.68 -10.82 -1.94
N ASP A 65 -3.69 -9.54 -2.33
CA ASP A 65 -4.77 -8.92 -3.14
C ASP A 65 -6.14 -8.84 -2.40
N ASN A 66 -6.18 -9.23 -1.12
CA ASN A 66 -7.35 -9.09 -0.26
C ASN A 66 -7.21 -7.87 0.67
N ARG A 67 -8.18 -6.95 0.60
CA ARG A 67 -8.26 -5.78 1.47
C ARG A 67 -9.03 -6.08 2.76
N TYR A 68 -8.44 -5.75 3.90
CA TYR A 68 -9.01 -5.88 5.23
C TYR A 68 -9.20 -4.51 5.88
N TYR A 69 -10.37 -4.28 6.46
CA TYR A 69 -10.69 -2.99 7.08
C TYR A 69 -10.77 -3.15 8.60
N TYR A 70 -10.01 -2.32 9.30
CA TYR A 70 -9.96 -2.27 10.75
C TYR A 70 -10.48 -0.92 11.23
N TRP A 71 -11.61 -0.94 11.90
CA TRP A 71 -12.21 0.24 12.50
C TRP A 71 -11.81 0.30 13.97
N GLN A 72 -11.22 1.41 14.39
CA GLN A 72 -10.78 1.63 15.77
C GLN A 72 -11.29 2.97 16.27
N TRP A 73 -11.88 2.98 17.47
CA TRP A 73 -12.36 4.20 18.10
C TRP A 73 -12.20 4.15 19.61
N GLN A 74 -12.16 5.33 20.21
CA GLN A 74 -12.14 5.48 21.66
C GLN A 74 -13.54 5.76 22.16
N GLU A 75 -14.02 4.95 23.09
CA GLU A 75 -15.27 5.13 23.81
C GLU A 75 -14.92 5.40 25.28
N GLY A 76 -14.85 6.68 25.65
CA GLY A 76 -14.40 7.10 26.97
C GLY A 76 -12.94 6.74 27.21
N ASP A 77 -12.70 5.86 28.19
CA ASP A 77 -11.36 5.39 28.58
C ASP A 77 -10.93 4.09 27.85
N LYS A 78 -11.82 3.49 27.05
CA LYS A 78 -11.59 2.18 26.41
C LYS A 78 -11.44 2.31 24.91
N VAL A 79 -10.41 1.65 24.37
CA VAL A 79 -10.24 1.47 22.93
C VAL A 79 -11.11 0.30 22.48
N LYS A 80 -11.92 0.52 21.44
CA LYS A 80 -12.78 -0.47 20.78
C LYS A 80 -12.28 -0.69 19.36
N SER A 81 -12.42 -1.93 18.88
CA SER A 81 -12.06 -2.28 17.51
C SER A 81 -13.10 -3.21 16.88
N LYS A 82 -13.34 -3.02 15.58
CA LYS A 82 -14.20 -3.86 14.76
C LYS A 82 -13.47 -4.21 13.47
N ARG A 83 -13.52 -5.50 13.10
CA ARG A 83 -13.07 -5.95 11.79
C ARG A 83 -14.26 -5.93 10.83
N GLY A 84 -14.11 -5.23 9.71
CA GLY A 84 -14.99 -5.31 8.55
C GLY A 84 -14.27 -6.10 7.46
N SER A 85 -14.90 -7.15 6.96
CA SER A 85 -14.49 -7.80 5.73
C SER A 85 -15.43 -7.31 4.65
N SER A 86 -14.98 -6.46 3.73
CA SER A 86 -15.68 -6.33 2.46
C SER A 86 -15.41 -7.64 1.74
N ALA A 87 -16.30 -8.62 1.92
CA ALA A 87 -16.36 -9.75 1.01
C ALA A 87 -16.66 -9.11 -0.35
N GLY A 88 -15.66 -9.08 -1.23
CA GLY A 88 -15.91 -8.93 -2.66
C GLY A 88 -16.97 -9.98 -2.99
N SER A 89 -18.20 -9.51 -3.20
CA SER A 89 -19.25 -10.37 -3.72
C SER A 89 -18.81 -10.75 -5.15
N PRO A 90 -18.89 -12.04 -5.51
CA PRO A 90 -18.45 -12.52 -6.82
C PRO A 90 -19.23 -11.91 -7.98
#